data_AF-A0A8H4JBE0-F1
#
_entry.id   AF-A0A8H4JBE0-F1
#
_cell.length_a   1.000
_cell.length_b   1.000
_cell.length_c   1.000
_cell.angle_alpha   90.00
_cell.angle_beta   90.00
_cell.angle_gamma   90.00
#
_symmetry.space_group_name_H-M   'P 1'
#
loop_
_entity.id
_entity.type
_entity.pdbx_description
1 polymer ?
#
loop_
_entity_poly.entity_id
_entity_poly.type
_entity_poly.pdbx_seq_one_letter_code
_entity_poly.pdbx_strand_id
1 'polypeptide(L)'
;MDDKHDDSQAPDANHGVISLSNSPESTNGTDAKSPHVWLVGGGIASLAAAVFLIEDAHVPGDHIHILEASAKAGGSIATFSKPSWDAGYRVSAIRKMSLTYHCLYAMLEKVPSDIEGETLAAKLNRFNQARRKLGASGTRLVRQVLDDHGNEKPEAVDVSTMGLSVKNQCDLMRVVLETEEELEGLEIQALFEPDFFETNFWDLWSSLNRFHPWCSAVEFRRCLHRMLHEFPNMGTLSGVEQAPEEDFEAIIKPLT
;
A
#
# COMPACT_ATOMS: atom_id res chain seq x y z
N MET A 1 -51.01 34.86 -10.01
CA MET A 1 -50.86 35.64 -8.78
C MET A 1 -51.37 34.82 -7.61
N ASP A 2 -50.61 33.97 -6.96
CA ASP A 2 -49.36 33.21 -7.21
C ASP A 2 -49.22 32.36 -5.94
N ASP A 3 -48.69 31.14 -6.11
CA ASP A 3 -47.84 30.41 -5.14
C ASP A 3 -48.34 30.20 -3.68
N LYS A 4 -48.25 29.03 -3.05
CA LYS A 4 -47.41 27.85 -3.28
C LYS A 4 -47.89 26.75 -2.34
N HIS A 5 -47.85 25.52 -2.84
CA HIS A 5 -47.75 24.29 -2.06
C HIS A 5 -46.50 24.32 -1.16
N ASP A 6 -46.61 23.84 0.07
CA ASP A 6 -45.47 23.37 0.86
C ASP A 6 -45.70 21.88 1.15
N ASP A 7 -45.27 21.05 0.20
CA ASP A 7 -45.06 19.62 0.40
C ASP A 7 -43.72 19.46 1.13
N SER A 8 -43.80 19.03 2.39
CA SER A 8 -42.64 18.59 3.15
C SER A 8 -41.99 17.37 2.49
N GLN A 9 -40.97 17.61 1.66
CA GLN A 9 -40.11 16.55 1.13
C GLN A 9 -39.29 15.91 2.27
N ALA A 10 -39.40 14.59 2.36
CA ALA A 10 -38.55 13.75 3.21
C ALA A 10 -37.07 13.84 2.76
N PRO A 11 -36.10 13.73 3.69
CA PRO A 11 -34.69 13.80 3.35
C PRO A 11 -34.26 12.55 2.57
N ASP A 12 -33.54 12.79 1.48
CA ASP A 12 -32.99 11.79 0.56
C ASP A 12 -32.07 10.82 1.30
N ALA A 13 -32.49 9.56 1.43
CA ALA A 13 -31.79 8.52 2.17
C ALA A 13 -30.86 7.73 1.25
N ASN A 14 -29.82 8.36 0.72
CA ASN A 14 -28.74 7.64 0.03
C ASN A 14 -27.52 7.51 0.97
N HIS A 15 -27.65 6.62 1.97
CA HIS A 15 -26.60 6.33 2.94
C HIS A 15 -25.74 5.15 2.46
N GLY A 16 -24.49 5.42 2.04
CA GLY A 16 -23.39 4.45 2.15
C GLY A 16 -23.28 3.32 1.12
N VAL A 17 -24.03 3.36 0.00
CA VAL A 17 -23.88 2.39 -1.10
C VAL A 17 -23.24 3.07 -2.31
N ILE A 18 -22.06 2.60 -2.72
CA ILE A 18 -21.43 3.00 -3.98
C ILE A 18 -21.83 1.96 -5.04
N SER A 19 -22.62 2.38 -6.02
CA SER A 19 -22.88 1.60 -7.25
C SER A 19 -21.95 2.09 -8.36
N LEU A 20 -21.22 1.17 -8.98
CA LEU A 20 -20.31 1.47 -10.09
C LEU A 20 -21.09 1.37 -11.41
N SER A 21 -21.38 2.51 -12.03
CA SER A 21 -22.02 2.55 -13.36
C SER A 21 -20.98 2.81 -14.46
N ASN A 22 -20.31 1.77 -14.94
CA ASN A 22 -19.64 1.77 -16.24
C ASN A 22 -20.19 0.59 -17.04
N SER A 23 -21.03 0.87 -18.04
CA SER A 23 -21.56 -0.15 -18.95
C SER A 23 -20.85 -0.05 -20.29
N PRO A 24 -20.01 -1.03 -20.68
CA PRO A 24 -19.82 -1.35 -22.09
C PRO A 24 -21.15 -1.89 -22.63
N GLU A 25 -21.48 -1.58 -23.89
CA GLU A 25 -22.74 -1.99 -24.54
C GLU A 25 -23.06 -3.47 -24.29
N SER A 26 -24.22 -3.70 -23.67
CA SER A 26 -24.76 -5.01 -23.34
C SER A 26 -24.86 -5.87 -24.62
N THR A 27 -24.03 -6.91 -24.71
CA THR A 27 -24.29 -7.97 -25.68
C THR A 27 -25.44 -8.81 -25.14
N ASN A 28 -26.56 -8.74 -25.87
CA ASN A 28 -27.81 -9.48 -25.69
C ASN A 28 -27.70 -10.80 -24.89
N GLY A 29 -28.41 -10.89 -23.75
CA GLY A 29 -29.19 -12.10 -23.45
C GLY A 29 -29.03 -12.83 -22.12
N THR A 30 -28.41 -12.28 -21.06
CA THR A 30 -28.31 -13.00 -19.75
C THR A 30 -28.51 -12.19 -18.45
N ASP A 31 -28.90 -10.91 -18.50
CA ASP A 31 -28.74 -9.99 -17.36
C ASP A 31 -29.54 -10.27 -16.07
N ALA A 32 -30.71 -10.91 -16.11
CA ALA A 32 -31.53 -11.06 -14.90
C ALA A 32 -31.08 -12.17 -13.92
N LYS A 33 -30.01 -12.92 -14.22
CA LYS A 33 -29.54 -14.06 -13.40
C LYS A 33 -28.17 -13.84 -12.74
N SER A 34 -27.48 -12.75 -13.03
CA SER A 34 -26.17 -12.48 -12.44
C SER A 34 -26.32 -12.27 -10.93
N PRO A 35 -25.45 -12.86 -10.08
CA PRO A 35 -25.58 -12.75 -8.64
C PRO A 35 -25.33 -11.31 -8.17
N HIS A 36 -26.09 -10.87 -7.17
CA HIS A 36 -25.75 -9.64 -6.44
C HIS A 36 -24.60 -9.92 -5.47
N VAL A 37 -23.57 -9.08 -5.50
CA VAL A 37 -22.38 -9.18 -4.66
C VAL A 37 -22.31 -8.00 -3.71
N TRP A 38 -22.10 -8.27 -2.42
CA TRP A 38 -22.03 -7.26 -1.37
C TRP A 38 -20.64 -7.27 -0.75
N LEU A 39 -19.95 -6.14 -0.82
CA LEU A 39 -18.57 -5.97 -0.34
C LEU A 39 -18.58 -5.01 0.85
N VAL A 40 -18.11 -5.47 2.01
CA VAL A 40 -18.11 -4.66 3.24
C VAL A 40 -16.79 -3.91 3.37
N GLY A 41 -16.88 -2.57 3.39
CA GLY A 41 -15.76 -1.64 3.41
C GLY A 41 -15.38 -1.15 2.01
N GLY A 42 -15.17 0.15 1.84
CA GLY A 42 -14.76 0.81 0.60
C GLY A 42 -13.24 0.94 0.45
N GLY A 43 -12.46 0.08 1.10
CA GLY A 43 -11.00 0.04 0.94
C GLY A 43 -10.55 -0.61 -0.38
N ILE A 44 -9.24 -0.58 -0.63
CA ILE A 44 -8.63 -1.14 -1.86
C ILE A 44 -9.00 -2.61 -2.11
N ALA A 45 -9.24 -3.41 -1.06
CA ALA A 45 -9.62 -4.81 -1.22
C ALA A 45 -10.97 -4.97 -1.93
N SER A 46 -12.00 -4.23 -1.49
CA SER A 46 -13.33 -4.26 -2.12
C SER A 46 -13.32 -3.60 -3.48
N LEU A 47 -12.58 -2.51 -3.66
CA LEU A 47 -12.44 -1.85 -4.96
C LEU A 47 -11.76 -2.78 -5.97
N ALA A 48 -10.69 -3.47 -5.58
CA ALA A 48 -10.03 -4.47 -6.42
C ALA A 48 -10.95 -5.64 -6.75
N ALA A 49 -11.72 -6.13 -5.78
CA ALA A 49 -12.71 -7.19 -6.00
C ALA A 49 -13.75 -6.74 -7.03
N ALA A 50 -14.25 -5.51 -6.94
CA ALA A 50 -15.20 -4.95 -7.90
C ALA A 50 -14.61 -4.87 -9.31
N VAL A 51 -13.35 -4.43 -9.47
CA VAL A 51 -12.66 -4.44 -10.78
C VAL A 51 -12.64 -5.84 -11.37
N PHE A 52 -12.20 -6.85 -10.62
CA PHE A 52 -12.14 -8.21 -11.15
C PHE A 52 -13.51 -8.83 -11.40
N LEU A 53 -14.53 -8.49 -10.60
CA LEU A 53 -15.91 -8.93 -10.85
C LEU A 53 -16.47 -8.38 -12.16
N ILE A 54 -16.19 -7.12 -12.47
CA ILE A 54 -16.62 -6.48 -13.72
C ILE A 54 -15.81 -7.03 -14.90
N GLU A 55 -14.49 -7.00 -14.80
CA GLU A 55 -13.60 -7.22 -15.94
C GLU A 55 -13.39 -8.70 -16.27
N ASP A 56 -13.25 -9.56 -15.25
CA ASP A 56 -12.94 -10.99 -15.44
C ASP A 56 -14.16 -11.89 -15.29
N ALA A 57 -15.08 -11.56 -14.38
CA ALA A 57 -16.29 -12.35 -14.14
C ALA A 57 -17.54 -11.82 -14.87
N HIS A 58 -17.43 -10.66 -15.54
CA HIS A 58 -18.52 -10.01 -16.28
C HIS A 58 -19.81 -9.83 -15.45
N VAL A 59 -19.66 -9.56 -14.15
CA VAL A 59 -20.78 -9.21 -13.28
C VAL A 59 -21.21 -7.77 -13.60
N PRO A 60 -22.50 -7.52 -13.87
CA PRO A 60 -23.02 -6.17 -14.07
C PRO A 60 -22.69 -5.26 -12.88
N GLY A 61 -22.24 -4.02 -13.15
CA GLY A 61 -21.82 -3.09 -12.09
C GLY A 61 -22.93 -2.73 -11.10
N ASP A 62 -24.19 -2.70 -11.55
CA ASP A 62 -25.39 -2.50 -10.72
C ASP A 62 -25.71 -3.71 -9.81
N HIS A 63 -25.08 -4.87 -10.05
CA HIS A 63 -25.15 -6.03 -9.17
C HIS A 63 -24.04 -6.04 -8.11
N ILE A 64 -23.12 -5.07 -8.11
CA ILE A 64 -22.01 -4.97 -7.14
C ILE A 64 -22.29 -3.80 -6.17
N HIS A 65 -22.34 -4.11 -4.88
CA HIS A 65 -22.72 -3.20 -3.81
C HIS A 65 -21.57 -3.05 -2.82
N ILE A 66 -20.92 -1.89 -2.76
CA ILE A 66 -19.88 -1.61 -1.77
C ILE A 66 -20.50 -0.83 -0.61
N LEU A 67 -20.42 -1.41 0.59
CA LEU A 67 -20.92 -0.84 1.84
C LEU A 67 -19.78 -0.13 2.58
N GLU A 68 -19.71 1.20 2.47
CA GLU A 68 -18.70 2.02 3.16
C GLU A 68 -19.34 2.83 4.28
N ALA A 69 -18.77 2.75 5.49
CA ALA A 69 -19.30 3.41 6.66
C ALA A 69 -18.97 4.91 6.69
N SER A 70 -17.86 5.32 6.07
CA SER A 70 -17.43 6.70 5.94
C SER A 70 -18.02 7.38 4.70
N ALA A 71 -17.84 8.70 4.62
CA ALA A 71 -18.32 9.48 3.48
C ALA A 71 -17.50 9.27 2.19
N LYS A 72 -16.35 8.58 2.27
CA LYS A 72 -15.42 8.45 1.14
C LYS A 72 -14.80 7.05 1.12
N ALA A 73 -14.77 6.42 -0.05
CA ALA A 73 -13.98 5.22 -0.26
C ALA A 73 -12.47 5.47 -0.07
N GLY A 74 -11.71 4.38 0.01
CA GLY A 74 -10.25 4.35 0.16
C GLY A 74 -9.77 3.68 1.44
N GLY A 75 -10.60 3.66 2.50
CA GLY A 75 -10.25 3.06 3.79
C GLY A 75 -8.91 3.60 4.30
N SER A 76 -7.93 2.72 4.54
CA SER A 76 -6.58 3.12 4.96
C SER A 76 -5.86 4.02 3.94
N ILE A 77 -6.23 3.96 2.66
CA ILE A 77 -5.68 4.78 1.56
C ILE A 77 -6.50 6.06 1.37
N ALA A 78 -7.56 6.30 2.14
CA ALA A 78 -8.32 7.54 2.02
C ALA A 78 -7.44 8.75 2.36
N THR A 79 -7.60 9.83 1.58
CA THR A 79 -7.08 11.14 1.98
C THR A 79 -7.89 11.69 3.13
N PHE A 80 -7.20 12.29 4.10
CA PHE A 80 -7.86 13.14 5.07
C PHE A 80 -8.40 14.40 4.38
N SER A 81 -9.35 15.07 5.05
CA SER A 81 -10.04 16.30 4.63
C SER A 81 -9.21 17.22 3.72
N LYS A 82 -9.88 17.82 2.72
CA LYS A 82 -9.29 18.76 1.75
C LYS A 82 -8.33 19.74 2.46
N PRO A 83 -7.09 19.92 1.95
CA PRO A 83 -6.14 20.84 2.55
C PRO A 83 -6.79 22.22 2.71
N SER A 84 -6.65 22.80 3.89
CA SER A 84 -7.04 24.18 4.17
C SER A 84 -5.88 24.94 4.79
N TRP A 85 -5.94 26.26 4.76
CA TRP A 85 -4.95 27.12 5.42
C TRP A 85 -4.77 26.76 6.90
N ASP A 86 -5.85 26.37 7.57
CA ASP A 86 -5.83 26.03 9.00
C ASP A 86 -5.43 24.57 9.27
N ALA A 87 -5.61 23.65 8.31
CA ALA A 87 -5.40 22.21 8.52
C ALA A 87 -4.12 21.64 7.88
N GLY A 88 -3.57 22.33 6.87
CA GLY A 88 -2.42 21.85 6.08
C GLY A 88 -2.70 20.58 5.26
N TYR A 89 -1.64 20.03 4.66
CA TYR A 89 -1.70 18.72 4.01
C TYR A 89 -1.57 17.60 5.04
N ARG A 90 -2.33 16.52 4.84
CA ARG A 90 -2.29 15.32 5.68
C ARG A 90 -2.13 14.09 4.79
N VAL A 91 -1.05 13.34 5.02
CA VAL A 91 -0.79 12.07 4.33
C VAL A 91 -0.99 10.95 5.34
N SER A 92 -1.91 10.02 5.05
CA SER A 92 -2.25 8.93 5.97
C SER A 92 -1.16 7.87 6.05
N ALA A 93 -0.63 7.48 4.89
CA ALA A 93 0.55 6.66 4.77
C ALA A 93 1.13 6.84 3.37
N ILE A 94 2.46 6.77 3.28
CA ILE A 94 3.14 6.56 2.00
C ILE A 94 3.31 5.06 1.83
N ARG A 95 2.80 4.52 0.73
CA ARG A 95 2.95 3.09 0.43
C ARG A 95 4.15 2.89 -0.49
N LYS A 96 4.96 1.91 -0.12
CA LYS A 96 6.01 1.38 -0.97
C LYS A 96 5.38 0.29 -1.82
N MET A 97 5.42 0.47 -3.13
CA MET A 97 5.11 -0.59 -4.08
C MET A 97 6.41 -1.27 -4.51
N SER A 98 6.28 -2.45 -5.09
CA SER A 98 7.38 -3.18 -5.70
C SER A 98 6.86 -3.84 -6.97
N LEU A 99 7.76 -4.02 -7.95
CA LEU A 99 7.49 -4.69 -9.23
C LEU A 99 6.87 -6.08 -9.07
N THR A 100 7.08 -6.69 -7.90
CA THR A 100 6.60 -8.02 -7.56
C THR A 100 5.13 -8.03 -7.09
N TYR A 101 4.44 -6.89 -7.04
CA TYR A 101 3.04 -6.78 -6.64
C TYR A 101 2.10 -7.13 -7.81
N HIS A 102 2.29 -8.33 -8.37
CA HIS A 102 1.64 -8.76 -9.62
C HIS A 102 0.11 -8.60 -9.59
N CYS A 103 -0.56 -8.94 -8.49
CA CYS A 103 -2.01 -8.80 -8.38
C CYS A 103 -2.47 -7.33 -8.39
N LEU A 104 -1.70 -6.42 -7.79
CA LEU A 104 -1.99 -5.00 -7.84
C LEU A 104 -1.82 -4.49 -9.27
N TYR A 105 -0.70 -4.81 -9.92
CA TYR A 105 -0.45 -4.38 -11.30
C TYR A 105 -1.46 -4.98 -12.30
N ALA A 106 -1.85 -6.24 -12.13
CA ALA A 106 -2.89 -6.86 -12.94
C ALA A 106 -4.26 -6.16 -12.79
N MET A 107 -4.60 -5.69 -11.59
CA MET A 107 -5.79 -4.85 -11.39
C MET A 107 -5.62 -3.48 -12.08
N LEU A 108 -4.48 -2.82 -11.88
CA LEU A 108 -4.22 -1.50 -12.46
C LEU A 108 -4.10 -1.49 -13.99
N GLU A 109 -3.79 -2.63 -14.61
CA GLU A 109 -3.81 -2.81 -16.07
C GLU A 109 -5.22 -2.77 -16.65
N LYS A 110 -6.24 -3.02 -15.84
CA LYS A 110 -7.65 -3.00 -16.24
C LYS A 110 -8.31 -1.63 -16.08
N VAL A 111 -7.64 -0.71 -15.40
CA VAL A 111 -8.21 0.59 -15.03
C VAL A 111 -7.59 1.67 -15.91
N PRO A 112 -8.40 2.49 -16.61
CA PRO A 112 -7.89 3.59 -17.41
C PRO A 112 -7.23 4.66 -16.52
N SER A 113 -6.20 5.30 -17.06
CA SER A 113 -5.62 6.51 -16.49
C SER A 113 -6.35 7.77 -16.99
N ASP A 114 -5.85 8.93 -16.58
CA ASP A 114 -6.27 10.24 -17.09
C ASP A 114 -5.83 10.51 -18.54
N ILE A 115 -4.93 9.69 -19.10
CA ILE A 115 -4.49 9.77 -20.49
C ILE A 115 -5.23 8.70 -21.32
N GLU A 116 -5.86 9.14 -22.41
CA GLU A 116 -6.61 8.26 -23.32
C GLU A 116 -5.73 7.10 -23.84
N GLY A 117 -6.22 5.87 -23.65
CA GLY A 117 -5.51 4.65 -24.05
C GLY A 117 -4.35 4.22 -23.13
N GLU A 118 -4.02 4.98 -22.07
CA GLU A 118 -3.04 4.58 -21.05
C GLU A 118 -3.75 4.00 -19.82
N THR A 119 -3.25 2.89 -19.28
CA THR A 119 -3.75 2.27 -18.04
C THR A 119 -3.04 2.86 -16.82
N LEU A 120 -3.61 2.70 -15.61
CA LEU A 120 -2.92 3.13 -14.38
C LEU A 120 -1.58 2.42 -14.20
N ALA A 121 -1.49 1.13 -14.53
CA ALA A 121 -0.23 0.40 -14.49
C ALA A 121 0.83 1.03 -15.40
N ALA A 122 0.45 1.40 -16.62
CA ALA A 122 1.35 2.08 -17.56
C ALA A 122 1.80 3.45 -17.04
N LYS A 123 0.88 4.25 -16.47
CA LYS A 123 1.19 5.53 -15.82
C LYS A 123 2.21 5.36 -14.69
N LEU A 124 1.98 4.41 -13.77
CA LEU A 124 2.91 4.10 -12.67
C LEU A 124 4.28 3.64 -13.18
N ASN A 125 4.30 2.77 -14.19
CA ASN A 125 5.54 2.27 -14.79
C ASN A 125 6.35 3.40 -15.42
N ARG A 126 5.70 4.27 -16.22
CA ARG A 126 6.34 5.44 -16.84
C ARG A 126 6.95 6.38 -15.79
N PHE A 127 6.21 6.66 -14.73
CA PHE A 127 6.71 7.50 -13.62
C PHE A 127 7.93 6.86 -12.92
N ASN A 128 7.85 5.58 -12.56
CA ASN A 128 8.95 4.91 -11.85
C ASN A 128 10.19 4.71 -12.74
N GLN A 129 10.02 4.50 -14.05
CA GLN A 129 11.15 4.50 -14.99
C GLN A 129 11.87 5.85 -15.04
N ALA A 130 11.12 6.97 -15.03
CA ALA A 130 11.72 8.30 -14.98
C ALA A 130 12.44 8.53 -13.64
N ARG A 131 11.82 8.13 -12.52
CA ARG A 131 12.41 8.25 -11.17
C ARG A 131 13.70 7.45 -11.01
N ARG A 132 13.77 6.23 -11.54
CA ARG A 132 15.00 5.41 -11.52
C ARG A 132 16.19 6.11 -12.20
N LYS A 133 15.95 6.95 -13.22
CA LYS A 133 17.01 7.72 -13.90
C LYS A 133 17.57 8.87 -13.04
N LEU A 134 16.83 9.34 -12.04
CA LEU A 134 17.27 10.41 -11.14
C LEU A 134 18.27 9.93 -10.08
N GLY A 135 18.43 8.61 -9.93
CA GLY A 135 19.32 8.01 -8.93
C GLY A 135 18.70 7.87 -7.54
N ALA A 136 19.44 7.24 -6.63
CA ALA A 136 19.01 6.97 -5.27
C ALA A 136 19.41 8.08 -4.28
N SER A 137 18.72 8.12 -3.13
CA SER A 137 19.01 9.05 -2.01
C SER A 137 20.43 8.87 -1.45
N GLY A 138 21.04 9.96 -0.99
CA GLY A 138 22.40 10.00 -0.45
C GLY A 138 22.55 9.60 1.03
N THR A 139 21.48 9.53 1.81
CA THR A 139 21.52 9.13 3.23
C THR A 139 20.26 8.38 3.63
N ARG A 140 20.42 7.22 4.28
CA ARG A 140 19.31 6.34 4.68
C ARG A 140 19.14 6.21 6.19
N LEU A 141 20.24 6.22 6.93
CA LEU A 141 20.27 6.14 8.39
C LEU A 141 21.11 7.27 8.95
N VAL A 142 20.62 7.89 10.02
CA VAL A 142 21.30 8.95 10.77
C VAL A 142 21.23 8.57 12.24
N ARG A 143 22.36 8.61 12.94
CA ARG A 143 22.44 8.36 14.39
C ARG A 143 22.93 9.60 15.11
N GLN A 144 22.51 9.76 16.37
CA GLN A 144 23.18 10.70 17.26
C GLN A 144 24.48 10.08 17.74
N VAL A 145 25.57 10.83 17.61
CA VAL A 145 26.91 10.45 18.11
C VAL A 145 27.47 11.61 18.92
N LEU A 146 28.39 11.31 19.83
CA LEU A 146 29.14 12.34 20.56
C LEU A 146 30.32 12.81 19.70
N ASP A 147 30.49 14.12 19.60
CA ASP A 147 31.71 14.70 19.04
C ASP A 147 32.89 14.63 20.03
N ASP A 148 34.08 15.05 19.59
CA ASP A 148 35.29 15.06 20.42
C ASP A 148 35.18 15.92 21.69
N HIS A 149 34.13 16.74 21.80
CA HIS A 149 33.86 17.64 22.92
C HIS A 149 32.71 17.12 23.80
N GLY A 150 32.14 15.95 23.49
CA GLY A 150 31.03 15.34 24.22
C GLY A 150 29.66 15.93 23.90
N ASN A 151 29.50 16.67 22.80
CA ASN A 151 28.18 17.16 22.37
C ASN A 151 27.53 16.19 21.37
N GLU A 152 26.20 16.04 21.46
CA GLU A 152 25.45 15.24 20.51
C GLU A 152 25.35 15.92 19.14
N LYS A 153 25.69 15.19 18.08
CA LYS A 153 25.48 15.61 16.69
C LYS A 153 24.85 14.48 15.87
N PRO A 154 24.02 14.79 14.85
CA PRO A 154 23.58 13.80 13.88
C PRO A 154 24.71 13.44 12.93
N GLU A 155 24.92 12.15 12.70
CA GLU A 155 25.91 11.64 11.74
C GLU A 155 25.25 10.62 10.80
N ALA A 156 25.52 10.78 9.50
CA ALA A 156 25.08 9.84 8.49
C ALA A 156 25.81 8.51 8.68
N VAL A 157 25.06 7.42 8.81
CA VAL A 157 25.64 6.08 8.97
C VAL A 157 25.91 5.48 7.60
N ASP A 158 27.12 4.95 7.41
CA ASP A 158 27.41 4.14 6.23
C ASP A 158 26.65 2.81 6.30
N VAL A 159 25.75 2.61 5.34
CA VAL A 159 24.91 1.42 5.19
C VAL A 159 25.40 0.50 4.06
N SER A 160 26.60 0.73 3.54
CA SER A 160 27.27 -0.18 2.60
C SER A 160 27.47 -1.58 3.21
N THR A 161 27.66 -1.62 4.53
CA THR A 161 27.66 -2.85 5.33
C THR A 161 26.48 -2.84 6.30
N MET A 162 25.83 -4.00 6.41
CA MET A 162 24.63 -4.17 7.23
C MET A 162 24.93 -4.38 8.72
N GLY A 163 26.21 -4.41 9.12
CA GLY A 163 26.63 -4.60 10.50
C GLY A 163 26.30 -5.99 11.08
N LEU A 164 26.01 -6.98 10.24
CA LEU A 164 25.64 -8.33 10.68
C LEU A 164 26.89 -9.17 11.00
N SER A 165 26.97 -9.70 12.22
CA SER A 165 27.98 -10.71 12.57
C SER A 165 27.74 -12.01 11.80
N VAL A 166 28.74 -12.90 11.75
CA VAL A 166 28.57 -14.24 11.14
C VAL A 166 27.42 -15.01 11.80
N LYS A 167 27.27 -14.87 13.12
CA LYS A 167 26.17 -15.48 13.86
C LYS A 167 24.82 -14.90 13.43
N ASN A 168 24.68 -13.57 13.34
CA ASN A 168 23.43 -12.96 12.88
C ASN A 168 23.06 -13.41 11.47
N GLN A 169 24.05 -13.57 10.57
CA GLN A 169 23.83 -14.08 9.22
C GLN A 169 23.33 -15.53 9.23
N CYS A 170 23.92 -16.39 10.07
CA CYS A 170 23.44 -17.76 10.26
C CYS A 170 22.03 -17.81 10.84
N ASP A 171 21.72 -16.97 11.84
CA ASP A 171 20.40 -16.90 12.45
C ASP A 171 19.35 -16.40 11.44
N LEU A 172 19.66 -15.38 10.63
CA LEU A 172 18.77 -14.92 9.54
C LEU A 172 18.52 -16.03 8.53
N MET A 173 19.56 -16.75 8.12
CA MET A 173 19.43 -17.86 7.18
C MET A 173 18.62 -19.01 7.79
N ARG A 174 18.77 -19.30 9.09
CA ARG A 174 17.92 -20.24 9.81
C ARG A 174 16.45 -19.82 9.70
N VAL A 175 16.11 -18.59 10.04
CA VAL A 175 14.72 -18.08 9.97
C VAL A 175 14.11 -18.23 8.57
N VAL A 176 14.90 -18.00 7.51
CA VAL A 176 14.44 -18.22 6.13
C VAL A 176 14.17 -19.70 5.84
N LEU A 177 14.95 -20.62 6.41
CA LEU A 177 14.83 -22.06 6.19
C LEU A 177 13.79 -22.77 7.07
N GLU A 178 13.47 -22.23 8.25
CA GLU A 178 12.43 -22.76 9.14
C GLU A 178 11.06 -22.83 8.44
N THR A 179 10.17 -23.69 8.93
CA THR A 179 8.76 -23.72 8.51
C THR A 179 7.93 -22.65 9.23
N GLU A 180 6.74 -22.33 8.70
CA GLU A 180 5.84 -21.41 9.40
C GLU A 180 5.28 -22.01 10.70
N GLU A 181 5.10 -23.33 10.73
CA GLU A 181 4.62 -24.10 11.89
C GLU A 181 5.62 -24.02 13.05
N GLU A 182 6.92 -24.11 12.78
CA GLU A 182 7.99 -23.97 13.78
C GLU A 182 8.09 -22.56 14.36
N LEU A 183 7.65 -21.54 13.61
CA LEU A 183 7.67 -20.14 14.04
C LEU A 183 6.34 -19.66 14.63
N GLU A 184 5.33 -20.52 14.66
CA GLU A 184 3.99 -20.14 15.12
C GLU A 184 4.01 -19.72 16.60
N GLY A 185 3.37 -18.59 16.89
CA GLY A 185 3.30 -18.03 18.25
C GLY A 185 4.61 -17.40 18.76
N LEU A 186 5.70 -17.45 17.98
CA LEU A 186 6.96 -16.80 18.35
C LEU A 186 7.01 -15.33 17.94
N GLU A 187 7.77 -14.57 18.72
CA GLU A 187 8.14 -13.19 18.42
C GLU A 187 9.53 -13.13 17.79
N ILE A 188 9.84 -12.08 17.03
CA ILE A 188 11.16 -11.90 16.39
C ILE A 188 12.29 -11.94 17.42
N GLN A 189 12.11 -11.35 18.60
CA GLN A 189 13.09 -11.34 19.68
C GLN A 189 13.43 -12.71 20.25
N ALA A 190 12.59 -13.73 20.03
CA ALA A 190 12.91 -15.10 20.41
C ALA A 190 13.91 -15.76 19.44
N LEU A 191 14.12 -15.19 18.25
CA LEU A 191 14.94 -15.78 17.18
C LEU A 191 16.39 -15.29 17.18
N PHE A 192 16.66 -14.14 17.79
CA PHE A 192 17.93 -13.43 17.69
C PHE A 192 18.45 -13.01 19.07
N GLU A 193 19.78 -12.92 19.19
CA GLU A 193 20.43 -12.34 20.36
C GLU A 193 20.33 -10.80 20.36
N PRO A 194 20.51 -10.12 21.51
CA PRO A 194 20.35 -8.67 21.63
C PRO A 194 21.19 -7.85 20.64
N ASP A 195 22.39 -8.32 20.29
CA ASP A 195 23.31 -7.65 19.36
C ASP A 195 22.70 -7.45 17.97
N PHE A 196 21.84 -8.37 17.52
CA PHE A 196 21.13 -8.26 16.25
C PHE A 196 20.30 -6.98 16.14
N PHE A 197 19.67 -6.58 17.24
CA PHE A 197 18.79 -5.41 17.29
C PHE A 197 19.55 -4.08 17.29
N GLU A 198 20.87 -4.12 17.39
CA GLU A 198 21.76 -2.94 17.31
C GLU A 198 22.42 -2.82 15.92
N THR A 199 22.12 -3.74 14.99
CA THR A 199 22.71 -3.75 13.65
C THR A 199 22.09 -2.70 12.72
N ASN A 200 22.87 -2.21 11.76
CA ASN A 200 22.36 -1.37 10.67
C ASN A 200 21.25 -2.10 9.89
N PHE A 201 21.36 -3.43 9.74
CA PHE A 201 20.32 -4.26 9.14
C PHE A 201 18.99 -4.09 9.85
N TRP A 202 18.96 -4.27 11.16
CA TRP A 202 17.72 -4.20 11.93
C TRP A 202 17.12 -2.79 11.87
N ASP A 203 17.92 -1.74 12.05
CA ASP A 203 17.46 -0.34 11.94
C ASP A 203 16.79 -0.08 10.59
N LEU A 204 17.41 -0.51 9.50
CA LEU A 204 16.86 -0.35 8.16
C LEU A 204 15.62 -1.21 7.94
N TRP A 205 15.70 -2.50 8.26
CA TRP A 205 14.64 -3.46 7.98
C TRP A 205 13.38 -3.18 8.81
N SER A 206 13.55 -2.92 10.10
CA SER A 206 12.45 -2.61 11.01
C SER A 206 11.78 -1.29 10.63
N SER A 207 12.54 -0.24 10.33
CA SER A 207 11.96 1.05 9.90
C SER A 207 11.28 0.97 8.52
N LEU A 208 11.81 0.16 7.61
CA LEU A 208 11.21 -0.06 6.30
C LEU A 208 9.90 -0.83 6.38
N ASN A 209 9.83 -1.87 7.19
CA ASN A 209 8.70 -2.80 7.22
C ASN A 209 7.81 -2.65 8.46
N ARG A 210 8.12 -1.67 9.33
CA ARG A 210 7.44 -1.36 10.60
C ARG A 210 7.39 -2.53 11.59
N PHE A 211 8.48 -3.29 11.66
CA PHE A 211 8.63 -4.35 12.67
C PHE A 211 9.09 -3.79 14.00
N HIS A 212 8.60 -4.41 15.07
CA HIS A 212 9.18 -4.31 16.42
C HIS A 212 9.64 -5.70 16.87
N PRO A 213 10.53 -5.81 17.86
CA PRO A 213 11.05 -7.11 18.31
C PRO A 213 9.96 -8.10 18.78
N TRP A 214 8.83 -7.60 19.31
CA TRP A 214 7.68 -8.40 19.72
C TRP A 214 6.69 -8.73 18.57
N CYS A 215 6.99 -8.34 17.33
CA CYS A 215 6.14 -8.72 16.19
C CYS A 215 6.27 -10.21 15.85
N SER A 216 5.30 -10.73 15.09
CA SER A 216 5.24 -12.13 14.66
C SER A 216 6.49 -12.58 13.88
N ALA A 217 7.09 -13.68 14.32
CA ALA A 217 8.17 -14.38 13.64
C ALA A 217 7.77 -14.87 12.25
N VAL A 218 6.53 -15.36 12.10
CA VAL A 218 6.00 -15.84 10.81
C VAL A 218 5.96 -14.72 9.78
N GLU A 219 5.45 -13.55 10.16
CA GLU A 219 5.38 -12.40 9.24
C GLU A 219 6.78 -11.84 8.92
N PHE A 220 7.68 -11.85 9.90
CA PHE A 220 9.07 -11.50 9.65
C PHE A 220 9.72 -12.42 8.61
N ARG A 221 9.55 -13.74 8.74
CA ARG A 221 10.01 -14.74 7.76
C ARG A 221 9.39 -14.50 6.39
N ARG A 222 8.06 -14.31 6.31
CA ARG A 222 7.37 -14.03 5.04
C ARG A 222 7.94 -12.77 4.37
N CYS A 223 8.17 -11.71 5.13
CA CYS A 223 8.79 -10.49 4.61
C CYS A 223 10.22 -10.72 4.10
N LEU A 224 11.05 -11.50 4.82
CA LEU A 224 12.41 -11.84 4.38
C LEU A 224 12.39 -12.57 3.03
N HIS A 225 11.57 -13.63 2.91
CA HIS A 225 11.37 -14.35 1.64
C HIS A 225 10.87 -13.44 0.54
N ARG A 226 9.83 -12.67 0.84
CA ARG A 226 9.13 -11.84 -0.13
C ARG A 226 10.00 -10.73 -0.69
N MET A 227 10.91 -10.17 0.12
CA MET A 227 11.73 -9.02 -0.24
C MET A 227 13.22 -9.36 -0.40
N LEU A 228 13.59 -10.64 -0.49
CA LEU A 228 14.99 -11.07 -0.60
C LEU A 228 15.73 -10.40 -1.77
N HIS A 229 15.02 -10.20 -2.90
CA HIS A 229 15.54 -9.52 -4.09
C HIS A 229 15.83 -8.02 -3.87
N GLU A 230 15.27 -7.39 -2.83
CA GLU A 230 15.49 -5.99 -2.49
C GLU A 230 16.68 -5.77 -1.53
N PHE A 231 17.28 -6.84 -0.99
CA PHE A 231 18.39 -6.72 -0.03
C PHE A 231 19.56 -5.90 -0.57
N PRO A 232 20.01 -6.08 -1.84
CA PRO A 232 21.07 -5.23 -2.42
C PRO A 232 20.69 -3.75 -2.51
N ASN A 233 19.39 -3.44 -2.55
CA ASN A 233 18.86 -2.09 -2.69
C ASN A 233 18.43 -1.48 -1.35
N MET A 234 18.55 -2.16 -0.22
CA MET A 234 18.03 -1.67 1.07
C MET A 234 18.62 -0.31 1.49
N GLY A 235 19.90 -0.07 1.18
CA GLY A 235 20.57 1.20 1.47
C GLY A 235 20.11 2.37 0.60
N THR A 236 19.61 2.08 -0.61
CA THR A 236 19.30 3.09 -1.64
C THR A 236 17.80 3.23 -1.92
N LEU A 237 17.02 2.19 -1.62
CA LEU A 237 15.62 1.99 -2.00
C LEU A 237 15.34 2.15 -3.50
N SER A 238 16.33 1.83 -4.34
CA SER A 238 16.20 1.94 -5.80
C SER A 238 15.13 1.01 -6.40
N GLY A 239 14.81 -0.11 -5.73
CA GLY A 239 13.75 -1.03 -6.16
C GLY A 239 12.32 -0.62 -5.76
N VAL A 240 12.18 0.35 -4.86
CA VAL A 240 10.86 0.81 -4.39
C VAL A 240 10.15 1.63 -5.45
N GLU A 241 8.93 1.24 -5.77
CA GLU A 241 8.02 1.97 -6.66
C GLU A 241 7.07 2.86 -5.87
N GLN A 242 6.67 3.97 -6.50
CA GLN A 242 5.82 5.01 -5.92
C GLN A 242 4.83 5.54 -6.95
N ALA A 243 3.71 6.08 -6.48
CA ALA A 243 2.79 6.82 -7.31
C ALA A 243 3.31 8.25 -7.59
N PRO A 244 2.89 8.90 -8.70
CA PRO A 244 3.24 10.29 -8.99
C PRO A 244 2.60 11.27 -8.01
N GLU A 245 1.35 11.00 -7.63
CA GLU A 245 0.58 11.71 -6.63
C GLU A 245 0.44 10.89 -5.33
N GLU A 246 -0.36 11.37 -4.39
CA GLU A 246 -0.73 10.59 -3.21
C GLU A 246 -1.57 9.36 -3.61
N ASP A 247 -1.39 8.24 -2.91
CA ASP A 247 -1.96 6.93 -3.29
C ASP A 247 -3.48 6.96 -3.51
N PHE A 248 -4.22 7.83 -2.80
CA PHE A 248 -5.64 8.03 -3.02
C PHE A 248 -5.91 8.59 -4.42
N GLU A 249 -5.24 9.68 -4.79
CA GLU A 249 -5.47 10.36 -6.07
C GLU A 249 -4.97 9.49 -7.23
N ALA A 250 -3.88 8.77 -7.02
CA ALA A 250 -3.25 7.95 -8.05
C ALA A 250 -3.94 6.58 -8.26
N ILE A 251 -4.50 5.99 -7.20
CA ILE A 251 -5.04 4.61 -7.24
C ILE A 251 -6.51 4.57 -6.85
N ILE A 252 -6.91 5.12 -5.70
CA ILE A 252 -8.29 4.97 -5.22
C ILE A 252 -9.29 5.73 -6.08
N LYS A 253 -9.02 7.01 -6.37
CA LYS A 253 -9.94 7.88 -7.10
C LYS A 253 -10.23 7.36 -8.51
N PRO A 254 -9.28 6.82 -9.28
CA PRO A 254 -9.58 6.16 -10.54
C PRO A 254 -10.45 4.88 -10.43
N LEU A 255 -10.52 4.26 -9.24
CA LEU A 255 -11.32 3.06 -8.99
C LEU A 255 -12.77 3.37 -8.58
N THR A 256 -13.10 4.64 -8.33
CA THR A 256 -14.38 5.09 -7.77
C THR A 256 -15.02 6.14 -8.66
#